data_AF-J9EZD7-F1
#
_entry.id   AF-J9EZD7-F1
#
_cell.length_a   1.000
_cell.length_b   1.000
_cell.length_c   1.000
_cell.angle_alpha   90.00
_cell.angle_beta   90.00
_cell.angle_gamma   90.00
#
_symmetry.space_group_name_H-M   'P 1'
#
loop_
_entity.id
_entity.type
_entity.pdbx_description
1 polymer ?
#
loop_
_entity_poly.entity_id
_entity_poly.type
_entity_poly.pdbx_seq_one_letter_code
_entity_poly.pdbx_strand_id
1 'polypeptide(L)'
;MRLDRWFDYESGYAWCESAYKYQTVSVVAEFANTVTNLPLIMLPLLNVLLIKPYIETVNWIVIMPHILLTVNGQLIDEISILWLLMMCLAAYFPVFSFYPQQYHKYIGRVRCAIAVITMVVSTFCFVKPSLNALVLMLWSIPSIAIIRHEAANAGIPEIISSPRKISVLWTAASICWVSDRVFCDFWLF
;
A
#
# COMPACT_ATOMS: atom_id res chain seq x y z
N MET A 1 -1.42 -29.78 -2.02
CA MET A 1 -0.61 -28.54 -2.11
C MET A 1 0.41 -28.56 -0.99
N ARG A 2 1.71 -28.40 -1.30
CA ARG A 2 2.80 -28.39 -0.32
C ARG A 2 3.02 -26.92 0.11
N LEU A 3 2.82 -26.60 1.39
CA LEU A 3 2.89 -25.23 1.95
C LEU A 3 4.20 -24.51 1.61
N ASP A 4 5.27 -25.29 1.39
CA ASP A 4 6.61 -24.82 1.07
C ASP A 4 6.64 -23.93 -0.18
N ARG A 5 5.83 -24.24 -1.21
CA ARG A 5 5.74 -23.42 -2.43
C ARG A 5 5.00 -22.09 -2.24
N TRP A 6 4.27 -21.92 -1.14
CA TRP A 6 3.51 -20.70 -0.88
C TRP A 6 4.45 -19.54 -0.45
N PHE A 7 5.61 -19.89 0.12
CA PHE A 7 6.62 -18.94 0.61
C PHE A 7 7.85 -18.82 -0.30
N ASP A 8 8.02 -19.73 -1.26
CA ASP A 8 9.03 -19.64 -2.31
C ASP A 8 8.63 -18.57 -3.33
N TYR A 9 8.79 -17.31 -2.93
CA TYR A 9 8.75 -16.17 -3.84
C TYR A 9 10.16 -16.03 -4.43
N GLU A 10 10.41 -16.80 -5.49
CA GLU A 10 11.50 -16.48 -6.39
C GLU A 10 11.06 -15.26 -7.21
N SER A 11 11.87 -14.20 -7.19
CA SER A 11 11.74 -13.05 -8.08
C SER A 11 11.73 -13.55 -9.53
N GLY A 12 10.54 -13.80 -10.09
CA GLY A 12 10.41 -14.40 -11.42
C GLY A 12 9.31 -15.43 -11.61
N TYR A 13 8.56 -15.86 -10.58
CA TYR A 13 7.30 -16.56 -10.86
C TYR A 13 6.27 -15.54 -11.37
N ALA A 14 6.14 -15.58 -12.68
CA ALA A 14 5.03 -15.07 -13.45
C ALA A 14 3.68 -15.19 -12.71
N TRP A 15 2.89 -14.12 -12.70
CA TRP A 15 1.46 -14.17 -12.37
C TRP A 15 0.76 -15.25 -13.20
N CYS A 16 -0.45 -15.66 -12.82
CA CYS A 16 -1.22 -16.63 -13.62
C CYS A 16 -1.28 -16.24 -15.12
N GLU A 17 -1.27 -14.94 -15.43
CA GLU A 17 -1.17 -14.41 -16.79
C GLU A 17 0.16 -14.76 -17.50
N SER A 18 1.31 -14.61 -16.85
CA SER A 18 2.62 -14.83 -17.48
C SER A 18 3.06 -16.30 -17.48
N ALA A 19 2.49 -17.16 -16.63
CA ALA A 19 2.78 -18.59 -16.62
C ALA A 19 2.22 -19.31 -17.87
N TYR A 20 1.18 -18.74 -18.50
CA TYR A 20 0.48 -19.34 -19.64
C TYR A 20 0.63 -18.58 -20.97
N LYS A 21 1.57 -17.60 -21.07
CA LYS A 21 1.93 -16.90 -22.32
C LYS A 21 0.75 -16.23 -23.07
N TYR A 22 -0.28 -15.76 -22.38
CA TYR A 22 -1.34 -14.96 -23.04
C TYR A 22 -0.90 -13.50 -23.16
N GLN A 23 -0.03 -13.20 -24.13
CA GLN A 23 0.16 -11.80 -24.56
C GLN A 23 -1.02 -11.40 -25.44
N THR A 24 -2.03 -10.75 -24.87
CA THR A 24 -3.16 -10.18 -25.63
C THR A 24 -2.70 -9.07 -26.57
N VAL A 25 -1.59 -8.38 -26.25
CA VAL A 25 -0.96 -7.33 -27.08
C VAL A 25 0.56 -7.53 -27.07
N SER A 26 1.18 -7.64 -28.25
CA SER A 26 2.63 -7.92 -28.40
C SER A 26 3.56 -6.83 -27.84
N VAL A 27 3.03 -5.64 -27.56
CA VAL A 27 3.76 -4.47 -27.05
C VAL A 27 3.76 -4.42 -25.51
N VAL A 28 2.86 -5.14 -24.84
CA VAL A 28 2.69 -5.07 -23.38
C VAL A 28 2.90 -6.45 -22.77
N ALA A 29 3.93 -6.58 -21.91
CA ALA A 29 4.04 -7.73 -21.04
C ALA A 29 3.01 -7.59 -19.90
N GLU A 30 2.22 -8.64 -19.65
CA GLU A 30 1.19 -8.68 -18.60
C GLU A 30 0.14 -7.55 -18.74
N PHE A 31 -0.72 -7.69 -19.75
CA PHE A 31 -1.73 -6.69 -20.09
C PHE A 31 -2.74 -6.49 -18.97
N ALA A 32 -3.22 -7.57 -18.35
CA ALA A 32 -4.18 -7.47 -17.26
C ALA A 32 -3.55 -6.74 -16.06
N ASN A 33 -2.33 -7.13 -15.65
CA ASN A 33 -1.60 -6.43 -14.59
C ASN A 33 -1.38 -4.93 -14.90
N THR A 34 -1.01 -4.61 -16.14
CA THR A 34 -0.79 -3.22 -16.57
C THR A 34 -2.07 -2.38 -16.46
N VAL A 35 -3.20 -2.92 -16.92
CA VAL A 35 -4.50 -2.23 -16.86
C VAL A 35 -5.01 -2.16 -15.41
N THR A 36 -4.85 -3.21 -14.60
CA THR A 36 -5.27 -3.23 -13.20
C THR A 36 -4.39 -2.35 -12.30
N ASN A 37 -3.22 -1.92 -12.75
CA ASN A 37 -2.41 -0.92 -12.06
C ASN A 37 -2.89 0.53 -12.30
N LEU A 38 -3.73 0.80 -13.29
CA LEU A 38 -4.28 2.17 -13.51
C LEU A 38 -5.08 2.70 -12.30
N PRO A 39 -5.94 1.90 -11.63
CA PRO A 39 -6.52 2.29 -10.34
C PRO A 39 -5.51 2.69 -9.27
N LEU A 40 -4.32 2.06 -9.21
CA LEU A 40 -3.28 2.43 -8.24
C LEU A 40 -2.69 3.82 -8.51
N ILE A 41 -2.80 4.33 -9.73
CA ILE A 41 -2.42 5.70 -10.08
C ILE A 41 -3.56 6.68 -9.77
N MET A 42 -4.79 6.32 -10.16
CA MET A 42 -5.95 7.23 -10.12
C MET A 42 -6.57 7.37 -8.73
N LEU A 43 -6.72 6.26 -8.00
CA LEU A 43 -7.39 6.24 -6.70
C LEU A 43 -6.66 7.05 -5.63
N PRO A 44 -5.31 7.08 -5.55
CA PRO A 44 -4.61 7.94 -4.60
C PRO A 44 -4.83 9.42 -4.86
N LEU A 45 -4.84 9.84 -6.13
CA LEU A 45 -5.11 11.23 -6.52
C LEU A 45 -6.54 11.63 -6.16
N LEU A 46 -7.51 10.75 -6.44
CA LEU A 46 -8.90 10.97 -6.01
C LEU A 46 -8.99 11.04 -4.48
N ASN A 47 -8.27 10.19 -3.75
CA ASN A 47 -8.28 10.21 -2.30
C ASN A 47 -7.74 11.54 -1.76
N VAL A 48 -6.67 12.09 -2.33
CA VAL A 48 -6.15 13.43 -1.98
C VAL A 48 -7.22 14.52 -2.10
N LEU A 49 -8.07 14.45 -3.14
CA LEU A 49 -9.18 15.39 -3.29
C LEU A 49 -10.24 15.21 -2.19
N LEU A 50 -10.53 13.96 -1.80
CA LEU A 50 -11.49 13.67 -0.72
C LEU A 50 -10.97 14.10 0.66
N ILE A 51 -9.68 13.94 0.93
CA ILE A 51 -9.07 14.29 2.22
C ILE A 51 -8.46 15.71 2.22
N LYS A 52 -8.68 16.52 1.17
CA LYS A 52 -8.12 17.86 1.05
C LYS A 52 -8.32 18.72 2.32
N PRO A 53 -9.51 18.76 2.95
CA PRO A 53 -9.69 19.51 4.20
C PRO A 53 -8.79 19.03 5.33
N TYR A 54 -8.51 17.72 5.41
CA TYR A 54 -7.58 17.14 6.39
C TYR A 54 -6.14 17.58 6.15
N ILE A 55 -5.71 17.56 4.89
CA ILE A 55 -4.33 17.88 4.49
C ILE A 55 -4.03 19.34 4.83
N GLU A 56 -4.97 20.24 4.56
CA GLU A 56 -4.83 21.68 4.81
C GLU A 56 -4.88 22.03 6.31
N THR A 57 -5.69 21.31 7.10
CA THR A 57 -5.89 21.61 8.52
C THR A 57 -4.90 20.92 9.44
N VAL A 58 -4.47 19.70 9.11
CA VAL A 58 -3.70 18.85 10.02
C VAL A 58 -2.24 18.75 9.61
N ASN A 59 -1.94 18.20 8.43
CA ASN A 59 -0.55 18.09 7.95
C ASN A 59 -0.48 17.86 6.44
N TRP A 60 0.19 18.76 5.72
CA TRP A 60 0.38 18.63 4.27
C TRP A 60 1.24 17.42 3.87
N ILE A 61 2.10 16.91 4.77
CA ILE A 61 2.98 15.75 4.52
C ILE A 61 2.17 14.48 4.21
N VAL A 62 0.90 14.43 4.60
CA VAL A 62 -0.06 13.35 4.30
C VAL A 62 -0.26 13.15 2.78
N ILE A 63 0.08 14.12 1.94
CA ILE A 63 0.04 13.98 0.49
C ILE A 63 1.16 13.08 -0.06
N MET A 64 2.30 12.98 0.64
CA MET A 64 3.51 12.33 0.11
C MET A 64 3.34 10.84 -0.22
N PRO A 65 2.68 10.01 0.62
CA PRO A 65 2.41 8.62 0.28
C PRO A 65 1.58 8.46 -0.99
N HIS A 66 0.65 9.38 -1.25
CA HIS A 66 -0.20 9.36 -2.44
C HIS A 66 0.60 9.67 -3.71
N ILE A 67 1.49 10.66 -3.64
CA ILE A 67 2.40 11.01 -4.74
C ILE A 67 3.34 9.84 -5.02
N LEU A 68 3.91 9.22 -3.98
CA LEU A 68 4.81 8.07 -4.14
C LEU A 68 4.12 6.91 -4.86
N LEU A 69 2.87 6.62 -4.50
CA LEU A 69 2.09 5.57 -5.13
C LEU A 69 1.77 5.89 -6.60
N THR A 70 1.50 7.15 -6.93
CA THR A 70 1.28 7.59 -8.32
C THR A 70 2.55 7.54 -9.17
N VAL A 71 3.71 7.94 -8.62
CA VAL A 71 4.98 8.03 -9.37
C VAL A 71 5.64 6.65 -9.53
N ASN A 72 5.62 5.82 -8.48
CA ASN A 72 6.34 4.55 -8.46
C ASN A 72 5.44 3.32 -8.65
N GLY A 73 4.12 3.49 -8.71
CA GLY A 73 3.14 2.39 -8.77
C GLY A 73 3.24 1.48 -10.00
N GLN A 74 4.09 1.81 -10.99
CA GLN A 74 4.29 1.00 -12.20
C GLN A 74 5.65 0.30 -12.30
N LEU A 75 6.68 0.69 -11.54
CA LEU A 75 8.07 0.33 -11.90
C LEU A 75 8.88 -0.44 -10.85
N ILE A 76 8.51 -0.40 -9.57
CA ILE A 76 9.28 -1.09 -8.51
C ILE A 76 8.32 -1.49 -7.38
N ASP A 77 7.61 -2.61 -7.51
CA ASP A 77 6.61 -3.06 -6.54
C ASP A 77 7.25 -3.40 -5.17
N GLU A 78 8.43 -4.01 -5.17
CA GLU A 78 9.04 -4.53 -3.93
C GLU A 78 9.57 -3.44 -3.00
N ILE A 79 10.36 -2.51 -3.52
CA ILE A 79 10.95 -1.42 -2.73
C ILE A 79 9.94 -0.30 -2.53
N SER A 80 9.10 0.01 -3.52
CA SER A 80 8.15 1.12 -3.39
C SER A 80 7.08 0.84 -2.34
N ILE A 81 6.68 -0.41 -2.13
CA ILE A 81 5.74 -0.78 -1.07
C ILE A 81 6.35 -0.53 0.33
N LEU A 82 7.61 -0.93 0.56
CA LEU A 82 8.29 -0.64 1.83
C LEU A 82 8.35 0.88 2.08
N TRP A 83 8.76 1.64 1.08
CA TRP A 83 8.85 3.09 1.18
C TRP A 83 7.48 3.74 1.37
N LEU A 84 6.42 3.21 0.74
CA LEU A 84 5.05 3.66 0.94
C LEU A 84 4.61 3.47 2.39
N LEU A 85 4.82 2.27 2.97
CA LEU A 85 4.46 2.00 4.36
C LEU A 85 5.21 2.91 5.33
N MET A 86 6.50 3.13 5.10
CA MET A 86 7.32 3.98 5.95
C MET A 86 6.99 5.47 5.81
N MET A 87 6.64 5.92 4.60
CA MET A 87 6.14 7.28 4.36
C MET A 87 4.78 7.50 5.00
N CYS A 88 3.87 6.52 4.92
CA CYS A 88 2.62 6.53 5.67
C CYS A 88 2.89 6.64 7.18
N LEU A 89 3.83 5.87 7.71
CA LEU A 89 4.20 5.95 9.12
C LEU A 89 4.76 7.34 9.47
N ALA A 90 5.73 7.86 8.71
CA ALA A 90 6.33 9.17 8.99
C ALA A 90 5.33 10.34 8.87
N ALA A 91 4.35 10.22 7.97
CA ALA A 91 3.31 11.22 7.74
C ALA A 91 2.21 11.18 8.81
N TYR A 92 1.65 10.00 9.08
CA TYR A 92 0.46 9.83 9.93
C TYR A 92 0.79 9.60 11.42
N PHE A 93 1.89 8.92 11.76
CA PHE A 93 2.25 8.61 13.15
C PHE A 93 2.30 9.83 14.10
N PRO A 94 2.93 10.96 13.73
CA PRO A 94 2.97 12.13 14.61
C PRO A 94 1.70 12.98 14.55
N VAL A 95 0.74 12.60 13.72
CA VAL A 95 -0.51 13.33 13.47
C VAL A 95 -1.70 12.68 14.18
N PHE A 96 -1.58 11.41 14.59
CA PHE A 96 -2.67 10.70 15.23
C PHE A 96 -3.21 11.38 16.49
N SER A 97 -4.53 11.34 16.64
CA SER A 97 -5.26 11.90 17.79
C SER A 97 -4.79 11.35 19.14
N PHE A 98 -4.21 10.15 19.20
CA PHE A 98 -3.70 9.52 20.42
C PHE A 98 -2.20 9.79 20.68
N TYR A 99 -1.52 10.55 19.82
CA TYR A 99 -0.10 10.80 19.97
C TYR A 99 0.18 11.67 21.21
N PRO A 100 0.97 11.20 22.19
CA PRO A 100 1.14 11.90 23.45
C PRO A 100 1.77 13.29 23.26
N GLN A 101 1.12 14.33 23.82
CA GLN A 101 1.53 15.73 23.67
C GLN A 101 2.99 15.98 24.07
N GLN A 102 3.47 15.29 25.09
CA GLN A 102 4.85 15.38 25.59
C GLN A 102 5.91 15.01 24.53
N TYR A 103 5.55 14.18 23.55
CA TYR A 103 6.47 13.70 22.53
C TYR A 103 6.42 14.52 21.23
N HIS A 104 5.57 15.54 21.13
CA HIS A 104 5.50 16.41 19.95
C HIS A 104 6.84 17.09 19.64
N LYS A 105 7.63 17.42 20.67
CA LYS A 105 8.99 17.99 20.52
C LYS A 105 9.96 17.05 19.78
N TYR A 106 9.71 15.73 19.82
CA TYR A 106 10.58 14.72 19.23
C TYR A 106 10.11 14.22 17.86
N ILE A 107 9.03 14.77 17.29
CA ILE A 107 8.46 14.35 15.99
C ILE A 107 9.53 14.32 14.89
N GLY A 108 10.38 15.36 14.81
CA GLY A 108 11.46 15.41 13.82
C GLY A 108 12.48 14.28 13.99
N ARG A 109 12.82 13.92 15.23
CA ARG A 109 13.73 12.79 15.51
C ARG A 109 13.09 11.46 15.19
N VAL A 110 11.80 11.29 15.49
CA VAL A 110 11.04 10.07 15.15
C VAL A 110 10.98 9.89 13.63
N ARG A 111 10.67 10.96 12.87
CA ARG A 111 10.68 10.92 11.40
C ARG A 111 12.06 10.57 10.83
N CYS A 112 13.12 11.16 11.38
CA CYS A 112 14.49 10.83 10.99
C CYS A 112 14.82 9.35 11.29
N ALA A 113 14.44 8.85 12.46
CA ALA A 113 14.65 7.45 12.83
C ALA A 113 13.89 6.50 11.89
N ILE A 114 12.63 6.80 11.55
CA ILE A 114 11.85 6.03 10.57
C ILE A 114 12.56 6.01 9.22
N ALA A 115 13.06 7.16 8.74
CA ALA A 115 13.79 7.24 7.47
C ALA A 115 15.08 6.39 7.49
N VAL A 116 15.87 6.48 8.56
CA VAL A 116 17.11 5.68 8.72
C VAL A 116 16.79 4.18 8.76
N ILE A 117 15.79 3.77 9.54
CA ILE A 117 15.33 2.37 9.60
C ILE A 117 14.87 1.91 8.21
N THR A 118 14.14 2.74 7.48
CA THR A 118 13.67 2.43 6.12
C THR A 118 14.84 2.15 5.18
N MET A 119 15.88 2.98 5.22
CA MET A 119 17.09 2.79 4.40
C MET A 119 17.78 1.46 4.72
N VAL A 120 17.91 1.12 6.01
CA VAL A 120 18.52 -0.15 6.44
C VAL A 120 17.69 -1.35 6.00
N VAL A 121 16.37 -1.30 6.24
CA VAL A 121 15.44 -2.39 5.84
C VAL A 121 15.38 -2.54 4.31
N SER A 122 15.48 -1.44 3.56
CA SER A 122 15.54 -1.48 2.09
C SER A 122 16.72 -2.30 1.59
N THR A 123 17.87 -2.24 2.28
CA THR A 123 19.03 -3.08 1.94
C THR A 123 18.74 -4.57 2.14
N PHE A 124 17.95 -4.93 3.16
CA PHE A 124 17.55 -6.32 3.41
C PHE A 124 16.46 -6.82 2.46
N CYS A 125 15.65 -5.94 1.87
CA CYS A 125 14.62 -6.32 0.89
C CYS A 125 15.19 -6.94 -0.41
N PHE A 126 16.45 -6.67 -0.74
CA PHE A 126 17.13 -7.34 -1.86
C PHE A 126 17.42 -8.83 -1.62
N VAL A 127 17.26 -9.32 -0.39
CA VAL A 127 17.57 -10.72 -0.02
C VAL A 127 16.36 -11.64 -0.21
N LYS A 128 15.16 -11.18 0.14
CA LYS A 128 13.91 -11.95 0.02
C LYS A 128 12.72 -11.04 -0.31
N PRO A 129 12.36 -10.89 -1.59
CA PRO A 129 11.23 -10.07 -2.01
C PRO A 129 9.86 -10.62 -1.54
N SER A 130 9.76 -11.93 -1.22
CA SER A 130 8.57 -12.60 -0.64
C SER A 130 7.95 -11.88 0.54
N LEU A 131 8.80 -11.29 1.39
CA LEU A 131 8.37 -10.74 2.66
C LEU A 131 7.52 -9.49 2.47
N ASN A 132 7.60 -8.83 1.32
CA ASN A 132 6.92 -7.58 1.05
C ASN A 132 5.39 -7.71 1.08
N ALA A 133 4.84 -8.72 0.40
CA ALA A 133 3.39 -8.95 0.37
C ALA A 133 2.83 -9.31 1.75
N LEU A 134 3.57 -10.10 2.53
CA LEU A 134 3.19 -10.48 3.89
C LEU A 134 3.23 -9.29 4.85
N VAL A 135 4.28 -8.46 4.75
CA VAL A 135 4.39 -7.23 5.56
C VAL A 135 3.24 -6.29 5.24
N LEU A 136 2.91 -6.08 3.96
CA LEU A 136 1.80 -5.22 3.57
C LEU A 136 0.45 -5.76 4.06
N MET A 137 0.19 -7.05 3.93
CA MET A 137 -1.03 -7.68 4.45
C MET A 137 -1.13 -7.52 5.97
N LEU A 138 -0.05 -7.80 6.71
CA LEU A 138 -0.01 -7.70 8.17
C LEU A 138 -0.20 -6.25 8.66
N TRP A 139 0.42 -5.27 8.00
CA TRP A 139 0.31 -3.86 8.36
C TRP A 139 -0.98 -3.19 7.87
N SER A 140 -1.65 -3.74 6.86
CA SER A 140 -2.88 -3.16 6.32
C SER A 140 -4.05 -3.22 7.32
N ILE A 141 -4.18 -4.31 8.07
CA ILE A 141 -5.24 -4.51 9.07
C ILE A 141 -5.19 -3.45 10.19
N PRO A 142 -4.07 -3.25 10.91
CA PRO A 142 -3.99 -2.21 11.93
C PRO A 142 -4.14 -0.81 11.33
N SER A 143 -3.67 -0.59 10.09
CA SER A 143 -3.84 0.70 9.41
C SER A 143 -5.31 1.05 9.19
N ILE A 144 -6.15 0.09 8.78
CA ILE A 144 -7.60 0.32 8.62
C ILE A 144 -8.26 0.69 9.95
N ALA A 145 -7.88 0.03 11.05
CA ALA A 145 -8.41 0.34 12.37
C ALA A 145 -8.06 1.76 12.81
N ILE A 146 -6.80 2.18 12.59
CA ILE A 146 -6.34 3.52 12.92
C ILE A 146 -7.04 4.58 12.06
N ILE A 147 -7.16 4.37 10.75
CA ILE A 147 -7.84 5.30 9.83
C ILE A 147 -9.31 5.51 10.24
N ARG A 148 -10.01 4.45 10.66
CA ARG A 148 -11.38 4.55 11.17
C ARG A 148 -11.46 5.38 12.46
N HIS A 149 -10.53 5.15 13.38
CA HIS A 149 -10.48 5.88 14.65
C HIS A 149 -10.17 7.37 14.42
N GLU A 150 -9.17 7.67 13.59
CA GLU A 150 -8.78 9.03 13.25
C GLU A 150 -9.90 9.78 12.52
N ALA A 151 -10.56 9.15 11.54
CA ALA A 151 -11.67 9.78 10.82
C ALA A 151 -12.87 10.09 11.72
N ALA A 152 -13.14 9.26 12.73
CA ALA A 152 -14.20 9.52 13.71
C ALA A 152 -13.87 10.69 14.64
N ASN A 153 -12.58 10.89 14.96
CA ASN A 153 -12.12 11.90 15.91
C ASN A 153 -11.67 13.22 15.24
N ALA A 154 -11.45 13.23 13.92
CA ALA A 154 -10.99 14.40 13.18
C ALA A 154 -12.00 15.57 13.16
N GLY A 155 -13.28 15.32 13.47
CA GLY A 155 -14.31 16.36 13.50
C GLY A 155 -14.71 16.94 12.13
N ILE A 156 -14.28 16.32 11.04
CA ILE A 156 -14.52 16.77 9.66
C ILE A 156 -15.54 15.82 9.00
N PRO A 157 -16.77 16.27 8.70
CA PRO A 157 -17.87 15.40 8.24
C PRO A 157 -17.58 14.71 6.90
N GLU A 158 -16.81 15.35 6.01
CA GLU A 158 -16.44 14.80 4.71
C GLU A 158 -15.57 13.52 4.84
N ILE A 159 -14.73 13.46 5.88
CA ILE A 159 -13.74 12.39 6.09
C ILE A 159 -14.37 11.17 6.76
N ILE A 160 -15.43 11.35 7.56
CA ILE A 160 -16.10 10.25 8.30
C ILE A 160 -16.54 9.11 7.37
N SER A 161 -16.92 9.43 6.12
CA SER A 161 -17.34 8.44 5.12
C SER A 161 -16.19 7.73 4.39
N SER A 162 -14.97 8.29 4.43
CA SER A 162 -13.80 7.83 3.66
C SER A 162 -13.30 6.44 4.08
N PRO A 163 -13.16 6.10 5.38
CA PRO A 163 -12.69 4.78 5.80
C PRO A 163 -13.54 3.61 5.29
N ARG A 164 -14.85 3.82 5.11
CA ARG A 164 -15.76 2.81 4.57
C ARG A 164 -15.40 2.47 3.12
N LYS A 165 -15.16 3.48 2.28
CA LYS A 165 -14.78 3.32 0.87
C LYS A 165 -13.43 2.59 0.76
N ILE A 166 -12.45 3.02 1.55
CA ILE A 166 -11.12 2.38 1.62
C ILE A 166 -11.23 0.91 2.04
N SER A 167 -12.04 0.61 3.05
CA SER A 167 -12.24 -0.76 3.53
C SER A 167 -12.85 -1.66 2.46
N VAL A 168 -13.86 -1.17 1.71
CA VAL A 168 -14.50 -1.94 0.64
C VAL A 168 -13.50 -2.25 -0.47
N LEU A 169 -12.73 -1.25 -0.91
CA LEU A 169 -11.70 -1.42 -1.93
C LEU A 169 -10.61 -2.40 -1.49
N TRP A 170 -10.16 -2.32 -0.24
CA TRP A 170 -9.16 -3.24 0.31
C TRP A 170 -9.68 -4.68 0.38
N THR A 171 -10.92 -4.89 0.82
CA THR A 171 -11.53 -6.23 0.87
C THR A 171 -11.64 -6.81 -0.54
N ALA A 172 -12.10 -6.02 -1.52
CA ALA A 172 -12.18 -6.45 -2.91
C ALA A 172 -10.79 -6.83 -3.46
N ALA A 173 -9.78 -5.99 -3.24
CA ALA A 173 -8.40 -6.28 -3.67
C ALA A 173 -7.84 -7.55 -3.01
N SER A 174 -8.09 -7.75 -1.72
CA SER A 174 -7.66 -8.94 -0.99
C SER A 174 -8.32 -10.21 -1.51
N ILE A 175 -9.62 -10.14 -1.85
CA ILE A 175 -10.34 -11.26 -2.48
C ILE A 175 -9.76 -11.57 -3.87
N CYS A 176 -9.50 -10.55 -4.69
CA CYS A 176 -8.87 -10.74 -6.01
C CYS A 176 -7.48 -11.39 -5.88
N TRP A 177 -6.66 -10.94 -4.94
CA TRP A 177 -5.33 -11.50 -4.69
C TRP A 177 -5.37 -12.97 -4.23
N VAL A 178 -6.27 -13.30 -3.29
CA VAL A 178 -6.47 -14.69 -2.88
C VAL A 178 -6.99 -15.53 -4.05
N SER A 179 -7.90 -14.98 -4.85
CA SER A 179 -8.50 -15.69 -5.98
C SER A 179 -7.49 -16.02 -7.07
N ASP A 180 -6.59 -15.09 -7.40
CA ASP A 180 -5.50 -15.32 -8.34
C ASP A 180 -4.60 -16.49 -7.88
N ARG A 181 -4.26 -16.53 -6.58
CA ARG A 181 -3.38 -17.57 -6.02
C ARG A 181 -4.04 -18.93 -5.83
N VAL A 182 -5.32 -18.97 -5.47
CA VAL A 182 -6.03 -20.22 -5.14
C VAL A 182 -6.74 -20.80 -6.35
N PHE A 183 -7.25 -19.96 -7.25
CA PHE A 183 -8.10 -20.34 -8.38
C PHE A 183 -7.47 -19.99 -9.72
N CYS A 184 -6.14 -20.04 -9.84
CA CYS A 184 -5.41 -19.79 -11.08
C CYS A 184 -6.01 -20.55 -12.29
N ASP A 185 -6.34 -21.84 -12.11
CA ASP A 185 -6.94 -22.68 -13.16
C ASP A 185 -8.34 -22.23 -13.62
N PHE A 186 -9.10 -21.55 -12.74
CA PHE A 186 -10.43 -21.01 -13.09
C PHE A 186 -10.33 -19.80 -14.01
N TRP A 187 -9.31 -18.95 -13.81
CA TRP A 187 -9.11 -17.73 -14.60
C TRP A 187 -8.51 -17.98 -15.98
N LEU A 188 -8.12 -19.22 -16.28
CA LEU A 188 -7.54 -19.64 -17.56
C LEU A 188 -8.58 -20.15 -18.58
N PHE A 189 -9.82 -20.38 -18.16
CA PHE A 189 -10.95 -20.81 -19.01
C PHE A 189 -11.88 -19.65 -19.36
#